data_AF-A0A8J4URG8-F1
#
_entry.id   AF-A0A8J4URG8-F1
#
_cell.length_a   1.000
_cell.length_b   1.000
_cell.length_c   1.000
_cell.angle_alpha   90.00
_cell.angle_beta   90.00
_cell.angle_gamma   90.00
#
_symmetry.space_group_name_H-M   'P 1'
#
loop_
_entity.id
_entity.type
_entity.pdbx_description
1 polymer ?
#
loop_
_entity_poly.entity_id
_entity_poly.type
_entity_poly.pdbx_seq_one_letter_code
_entity_poly.pdbx_strand_id
1 'polypeptide(L)'
;MRSSIILFFVLAATCVALAVKSDIKYFENRSGDIILEPSNAQNSLLFLKGNVFGDHQINNIADTQISNLISHVMGLLPLNANNNRKNFPSVPLFNKPKLNLLFTVDSVSQDDLVNTQFLGLNNMVSVEKTFFPLDNVAESSTIATGVTPDMHGIVSSTWVSPIDGQKIQAFNHNAQSLAANMADVLSQTFGGRSLIVSASADYKLASAHAVHKSLSKELAKGNHFGLFLNNRGFQSLYHRESALDLINKNIESVLYTNAFKQFVLAACCKASMSNGVFTIVNGNQQTIKFNFDEKIDRVVLSELVMLYKLVDTIKNDAHFNKLAADSIPDMLSFSFASLSNLRTLYGADSLQFVTALKMIDNAMQNAFSTLSTVYGDRVACEAVTLAPQSHFPAETREKIVQIVGKSVNHLDTTFPHFYLKSSARSQKFDFCQQINAIEGVVAHCVEHLLDETIDSAEPTAAPADKNTSSASSSEPADDNQGTTSKIALFQIFLFFPIVWVCFVVGGILYMMGVSFDANRDTLLYRSTERQY
;
A
#
# COMPACT_ATOMS: atom_id res chain seq x y z
N MET A 1 -46.97 -30.73 6.07
CA MET A 1 -46.58 -29.52 5.31
C MET A 1 -45.71 -28.55 6.12
N ARG A 2 -46.07 -28.17 7.35
CA ARG A 2 -45.23 -27.25 8.17
C ARG A 2 -43.83 -27.76 8.52
N SER A 3 -43.64 -29.06 8.80
CA SER A 3 -42.32 -29.61 9.14
C SER A 3 -41.34 -29.67 7.96
N SER A 4 -41.83 -29.81 6.72
CA SER A 4 -41.00 -29.83 5.51
C SER A 4 -40.45 -28.44 5.16
N ILE A 5 -41.19 -27.37 5.50
CA ILE A 5 -40.77 -25.99 5.30
C ILE A 5 -39.63 -25.63 6.27
N ILE A 6 -39.74 -26.05 7.54
CA ILE A 6 -38.69 -25.80 8.54
C ILE A 6 -37.40 -26.54 8.18
N LEU A 7 -37.50 -27.80 7.73
CA LEU A 7 -36.32 -28.55 7.28
C LEU A 7 -35.64 -27.87 6.07
N PHE A 8 -36.43 -27.35 5.12
CA PHE A 8 -35.89 -26.64 3.95
C PHE A 8 -35.22 -25.32 4.32
N PHE A 9 -35.76 -24.56 5.28
CA PHE A 9 -35.11 -23.34 5.78
C PHE A 9 -33.85 -23.63 6.59
N VAL A 10 -33.82 -24.70 7.38
CA VAL A 10 -32.61 -25.11 8.10
C VAL A 10 -31.54 -25.61 7.12
N LEU A 11 -31.91 -26.39 6.10
CA LEU A 11 -30.98 -26.86 5.06
C LEU A 11 -30.47 -25.72 4.17
N ALA A 12 -31.34 -24.76 3.82
CA ALA A 12 -30.94 -23.57 3.07
C ALA A 12 -30.04 -22.65 3.91
N ALA A 13 -30.32 -22.47 5.20
CA ALA A 13 -29.47 -21.71 6.10
C ALA A 13 -28.10 -22.38 6.32
N THR A 14 -28.04 -23.71 6.41
CA THR A 14 -26.74 -24.43 6.50
C THR A 14 -25.99 -24.46 5.17
N CYS A 15 -26.67 -24.55 4.02
CA CYS A 15 -26.01 -24.45 2.71
C CYS A 15 -25.48 -23.04 2.42
N VAL A 16 -26.17 -21.98 2.85
CA VAL A 16 -25.68 -20.60 2.71
C VAL A 16 -24.50 -20.34 3.67
N ALA A 17 -24.51 -20.93 4.87
CA ALA A 17 -23.39 -20.83 5.80
C ALA A 17 -22.13 -21.58 5.34
N LEU A 18 -22.26 -22.57 4.45
CA LEU A 18 -21.13 -23.34 3.89
C LEU A 18 -20.54 -22.72 2.61
N ALA A 19 -21.20 -21.73 2.02
CA ALA A 19 -20.75 -21.03 0.82
C ALA A 19 -20.30 -19.60 1.12
N VAL A 20 -19.58 -19.39 2.22
CA VAL A 20 -18.83 -18.16 2.44
C VAL A 20 -17.68 -18.16 1.44
N LYS A 21 -17.93 -17.63 0.23
CA LYS A 21 -16.84 -17.22 -0.65
C LYS A 21 -15.97 -16.27 0.16
N SER A 22 -14.66 -16.52 0.14
CA SER A 22 -13.69 -15.59 0.69
C SER A 22 -13.91 -14.23 0.00
N ASP A 23 -14.42 -13.24 0.73
CA ASP A 23 -14.62 -11.86 0.24
C ASP A 23 -13.28 -11.12 0.06
N ILE A 24 -12.15 -11.80 0.25
CA ILE A 24 -10.83 -11.22 0.02
C ILE A 24 -10.63 -10.98 -1.47
N LYS A 25 -10.44 -9.70 -1.80
CA LYS A 25 -9.93 -9.26 -3.09
C LYS A 25 -8.54 -9.86 -3.31
N TYR A 26 -8.20 -10.21 -4.54
CA TYR A 26 -6.88 -10.73 -4.87
C TYR A 26 -6.44 -10.22 -6.25
N PHE A 27 -5.13 -10.27 -6.52
CA PHE A 27 -4.58 -9.95 -7.84
C PHE A 27 -4.23 -11.25 -8.56
N GLU A 28 -4.85 -11.47 -9.72
CA GLU A 28 -4.61 -12.66 -10.53
C GLU A 28 -3.13 -12.79 -10.89
N ASN A 29 -2.55 -13.99 -10.76
CA ASN A 29 -1.14 -14.29 -11.03
C ASN A 29 -0.11 -13.63 -10.10
N ARG A 30 -0.52 -12.92 -9.04
CA ARG A 30 0.41 -12.38 -8.03
C ARG A 30 0.07 -12.80 -6.62
N SER A 31 -1.21 -12.89 -6.26
CA SER A 31 -1.65 -13.40 -4.96
C SER A 31 -1.33 -14.88 -4.80
N GLY A 32 -1.11 -15.32 -3.56
CA GLY A 32 -0.94 -16.75 -3.25
C GLY A 32 -2.24 -17.53 -3.37
N ASP A 33 -2.12 -18.84 -3.59
CA ASP A 33 -3.24 -19.78 -3.63
C ASP A 33 -3.96 -19.89 -2.27
N ILE A 34 -3.19 -19.75 -1.18
CA ILE A 34 -3.72 -19.69 0.18
C ILE A 34 -3.14 -18.47 0.85
N ILE A 35 -4.02 -17.71 1.48
CA ILE A 35 -3.73 -16.44 2.10
C ILE A 35 -4.09 -16.53 3.59
N LEU A 36 -3.13 -16.25 4.48
CA LEU A 36 -3.40 -16.29 5.93
C LEU A 36 -3.65 -14.92 6.53
N GLU A 37 -4.70 -14.84 7.33
CA GLU A 37 -5.06 -13.72 8.17
C GLU A 37 -4.99 -14.14 9.65
N PRO A 38 -4.22 -13.43 10.48
CA PRO A 38 -4.19 -13.67 11.90
C PRO A 38 -5.39 -13.00 12.58
N SER A 39 -5.99 -13.66 13.57
CA SER A 39 -7.16 -13.13 14.29
C SER A 39 -6.89 -11.82 15.04
N ASN A 40 -5.62 -11.55 15.39
CA ASN A 40 -5.18 -10.40 16.16
C ASN A 40 -4.25 -9.50 15.34
N ALA A 41 -4.66 -9.14 14.12
CA ALA A 41 -3.93 -8.17 13.32
C ALA A 41 -3.99 -6.78 13.97
N GLN A 42 -2.83 -6.17 14.19
CA GLN A 42 -2.76 -4.76 14.57
C GLN A 42 -2.93 -3.89 13.33
N ASN A 43 -3.70 -2.81 13.48
CA ASN A 43 -3.80 -1.78 12.46
C ASN A 43 -2.55 -0.90 12.46
N SER A 44 -2.19 -0.39 11.30
CA SER A 44 -1.23 0.70 11.20
C SER A 44 -1.85 1.98 11.78
N LEU A 45 -1.02 2.96 12.12
CA LEU A 45 -1.47 4.22 12.70
C LEU A 45 -1.00 5.39 11.83
N LEU A 46 -1.84 6.41 11.73
CA LEU A 46 -1.57 7.65 11.03
C LEU A 46 -1.57 8.81 12.04
N PHE A 47 -0.58 9.69 11.90
CA PHE A 47 -0.43 10.92 12.68
C PHE A 47 -0.41 12.10 11.73
N LEU A 48 -1.26 13.09 12.00
CA LEU A 48 -1.42 14.27 11.17
C LEU A 48 -0.82 15.49 11.88
N LYS A 49 0.09 16.20 11.22
CA LYS A 49 0.78 17.39 11.76
C LYS A 49 0.79 18.50 10.71
N GLY A 50 0.64 19.75 11.16
CA GLY A 50 0.59 20.92 10.27
C GLY A 50 -0.67 21.74 10.46
N ASN A 51 -0.64 22.96 9.96
CA ASN A 51 -1.69 23.96 10.14
C ASN A 51 -3.04 23.58 9.49
N VAL A 52 -3.01 22.72 8.47
CA VAL A 52 -4.21 22.30 7.73
C VAL A 52 -5.03 21.23 8.41
N PHE A 53 -4.46 20.49 9.37
CA PHE A 53 -5.18 19.44 10.06
C PHE A 53 -5.97 19.96 11.27
N GLY A 54 -5.58 21.11 11.83
CA GLY A 54 -6.31 21.81 12.89
C GLY A 54 -6.73 20.89 14.05
N ASP A 55 -7.91 21.17 14.63
CA ASP A 55 -8.57 20.32 15.63
C ASP A 55 -9.47 19.24 14.98
N HIS A 56 -9.28 18.96 13.68
CA HIS A 56 -10.14 18.03 12.95
C HIS A 56 -9.86 16.60 13.39
N GLN A 57 -10.86 15.95 14.00
CA GLN A 57 -10.72 14.60 14.53
C GLN A 57 -11.10 13.56 13.48
N ILE A 58 -10.10 12.86 12.95
CA ILE A 58 -10.26 11.63 12.18
C ILE A 58 -9.87 10.49 13.13
N ASN A 59 -10.80 9.62 13.48
CA ASN A 59 -10.49 8.50 14.38
C ASN A 59 -9.96 7.28 13.60
N ASN A 60 -10.48 7.10 12.39
CA ASN A 60 -10.14 5.98 11.52
C ASN A 60 -10.21 6.41 10.05
N ILE A 61 -9.32 5.81 9.25
CA ILE A 61 -9.18 6.07 7.82
C ILE A 61 -8.76 4.78 7.12
N ALA A 62 -9.32 4.49 5.96
CA ALA A 62 -8.81 3.38 5.15
C ALA A 62 -7.42 3.71 4.58
N ASP A 63 -6.54 2.71 4.45
CA ASP A 63 -5.24 2.85 3.77
C ASP A 63 -5.34 3.53 2.39
N THR A 64 -6.32 3.15 1.58
CA THR A 64 -6.63 3.74 0.26
C THR A 64 -7.09 5.20 0.32
N GLN A 65 -7.56 5.68 1.48
CA GLN A 65 -8.00 7.06 1.65
C GLN A 65 -6.84 8.00 2.00
N ILE A 66 -5.68 7.52 2.44
CA ILE A 66 -4.57 8.36 2.88
C ILE A 66 -3.99 9.20 1.73
N SER A 67 -3.71 8.62 0.56
CA SER A 67 -3.30 9.43 -0.60
C SER A 67 -4.39 10.41 -1.02
N ASN A 68 -5.66 10.05 -0.89
CA ASN A 68 -6.73 10.97 -1.21
C ASN A 68 -6.83 12.13 -0.20
N LEU A 69 -6.54 11.88 1.08
CA LEU A 69 -6.39 12.93 2.09
C LEU A 69 -5.24 13.87 1.70
N ILE A 70 -4.07 13.32 1.35
CA ILE A 70 -2.92 14.10 0.86
C ILE A 70 -3.30 14.92 -0.38
N SER A 71 -3.94 14.30 -1.38
CA SER A 71 -4.38 15.00 -2.60
C SER A 71 -5.34 16.14 -2.29
N HIS A 72 -6.28 15.91 -1.36
CA HIS A 72 -7.29 16.89 -0.97
C HIS A 72 -6.64 18.09 -0.28
N VAL A 73 -5.75 17.81 0.66
CA VAL A 73 -4.98 18.83 1.40
C VAL A 73 -4.07 19.65 0.49
N MET A 74 -3.39 18.99 -0.45
CA MET A 74 -2.53 19.66 -1.43
C MET A 74 -3.31 20.32 -2.58
N GLY A 75 -4.61 20.02 -2.72
CA GLY A 75 -5.45 20.52 -3.81
C GLY A 75 -5.16 19.89 -5.17
N LEU A 76 -4.75 18.62 -5.17
CA LEU A 76 -4.50 17.77 -6.34
C LEU A 76 -5.74 16.95 -6.70
N LEU A 77 -5.70 16.29 -7.87
CA LEU A 77 -6.74 15.37 -8.30
C LEU A 77 -6.78 14.11 -7.39
N PRO A 78 -7.97 13.55 -7.11
CA PRO A 78 -8.07 12.22 -6.49
C PRO A 78 -7.29 11.18 -7.28
N LEU A 79 -6.58 10.32 -6.57
CA LEU A 79 -6.10 9.05 -7.14
C LEU A 79 -7.23 8.02 -7.25
N ASN A 80 -8.17 8.05 -6.31
CA ASN A 80 -9.35 7.19 -6.31
C ASN A 80 -10.63 8.02 -6.15
N ALA A 81 -11.39 8.17 -7.24
CA ALA A 81 -12.60 8.98 -7.28
C ALA A 81 -13.76 8.40 -6.44
N ASN A 82 -13.73 7.11 -6.10
CA ASN A 82 -14.79 6.45 -5.35
C ASN A 82 -14.71 6.68 -3.84
N ASN A 83 -13.58 7.19 -3.35
CA ASN A 83 -13.38 7.38 -1.92
C ASN A 83 -14.19 8.56 -1.38
N ASN A 84 -14.92 8.29 -0.29
CA ASN A 84 -15.67 9.31 0.43
C ASN A 84 -14.72 10.31 1.12
N ARG A 85 -14.87 11.60 0.81
CA ARG A 85 -14.06 12.71 1.36
C ARG A 85 -14.80 13.56 2.40
N LYS A 86 -16.01 13.16 2.81
CA LYS A 86 -16.85 13.95 3.73
C LYS A 86 -16.17 14.25 5.08
N ASN A 87 -15.28 13.37 5.51
CA ASN A 87 -14.58 13.47 6.79
C ASN A 87 -13.18 14.07 6.66
N PHE A 88 -12.79 14.62 5.51
CA PHE A 88 -11.50 15.28 5.34
C PHE A 88 -11.54 16.71 5.89
N PRO A 89 -10.41 17.25 6.37
CA PRO A 89 -10.35 18.63 6.86
C PRO A 89 -10.73 19.62 5.76
N SER A 90 -11.36 20.74 6.15
CA SER A 90 -11.59 21.85 5.23
C SER A 90 -10.28 22.62 5.02
N VAL A 91 -9.84 22.74 3.77
CA VAL A 91 -8.55 23.36 3.44
C VAL A 91 -8.82 24.72 2.79
N PRO A 92 -8.30 25.83 3.33
CA PRO A 92 -8.48 27.15 2.73
C PRO A 92 -7.83 27.20 1.34
N LEU A 93 -8.58 27.68 0.34
CA LEU A 93 -8.11 27.76 -1.05
C LEU A 93 -6.78 28.55 -1.19
N PHE A 94 -6.60 29.57 -0.36
CA PHE A 94 -5.44 30.48 -0.40
C PHE A 94 -4.31 30.10 0.56
N ASN A 95 -4.52 29.12 1.45
CA ASN A 95 -3.51 28.67 2.41
C ASN A 95 -3.30 27.16 2.32
N LYS A 96 -3.22 26.64 1.10
CA LYS A 96 -2.83 25.24 0.88
C LYS A 96 -1.39 25.03 1.30
N PRO A 97 -1.01 23.85 1.81
CA PRO A 97 0.38 23.53 2.04
C PRO A 97 1.15 23.59 0.74
N LYS A 98 2.41 24.02 0.85
CA LYS A 98 3.37 23.97 -0.23
C LYS A 98 4.16 22.65 -0.18
N LEU A 99 4.42 22.13 1.00
CA LEU A 99 5.12 20.86 1.16
C LEU A 99 4.17 19.80 1.75
N ASN A 100 4.12 18.63 1.10
CA ASN A 100 3.68 17.40 1.71
C ASN A 100 4.90 16.62 2.25
N LEU A 101 4.90 16.33 3.55
CA LEU A 101 5.95 15.57 4.22
C LEU A 101 5.38 14.25 4.74
N LEU A 102 5.68 13.16 4.04
CA LEU A 102 5.24 11.82 4.42
C LEU A 102 6.36 11.07 5.12
N PHE A 103 6.14 10.70 6.37
CA PHE A 103 6.98 9.71 7.06
C PHE A 103 6.28 8.36 7.07
N THR A 104 7.05 7.30 6.89
CA THR A 104 6.60 5.92 7.09
C THR A 104 7.59 5.23 8.02
N VAL A 105 7.13 4.62 9.09
CA VAL A 105 7.98 3.96 10.08
C VAL A 105 7.58 2.49 10.13
N ASP A 106 8.51 1.62 9.74
CA ASP A 106 8.22 0.21 9.56
C ASP A 106 8.21 -0.57 10.89
N SER A 107 7.24 -1.47 11.05
CA SER A 107 7.14 -2.43 12.14
C SER A 107 7.07 -1.83 13.56
N VAL A 108 6.20 -0.84 13.74
CA VAL A 108 5.95 -0.16 15.03
C VAL A 108 4.51 -0.39 15.47
N SER A 109 4.33 -0.98 16.66
CA SER A 109 3.01 -1.15 17.29
C SER A 109 2.62 0.07 18.10
N GLN A 110 1.35 0.15 18.50
CA GLN A 110 0.87 1.21 19.40
C GLN A 110 1.64 1.25 20.74
N ASP A 111 2.00 0.08 21.29
CA ASP A 111 2.71 -0.02 22.57
C ASP A 111 4.12 0.57 22.51
N ASP A 112 4.75 0.55 21.34
CA ASP A 112 6.09 1.09 21.13
C ASP A 112 6.10 2.64 21.24
N LEU A 113 4.94 3.30 21.05
CA LEU A 113 4.80 4.75 20.93
C LEU A 113 4.59 5.49 22.26
N VAL A 114 4.54 4.78 23.40
CA VAL A 114 4.29 5.38 24.72
C VAL A 114 5.28 6.50 25.07
N ASN A 115 6.51 6.42 24.55
CA ASN A 115 7.58 7.37 24.85
C ASN A 115 8.00 8.27 23.68
N THR A 116 7.20 8.31 22.60
CA THR A 116 7.44 9.19 21.45
C THR A 116 6.70 10.51 21.62
N GLN A 117 7.34 11.62 21.22
CA GLN A 117 6.76 12.96 21.30
C GLN A 117 6.07 13.33 20.00
N PHE A 118 6.72 13.09 18.85
CA PHE A 118 6.16 13.45 17.56
C PHE A 118 5.03 12.49 17.16
N LEU A 119 5.27 11.18 17.30
CA LEU A 119 4.32 10.08 17.11
C LEU A 119 3.47 9.79 18.37
N GLY A 120 3.38 10.74 19.30
CA GLY A 120 2.68 10.53 20.57
C GLY A 120 1.23 10.04 20.42
N LEU A 121 0.74 9.30 21.41
CA LEU A 121 -0.57 8.64 21.40
C LEU A 121 -1.78 9.59 21.25
N ASN A 122 -1.57 10.88 21.53
CA ASN A 122 -2.59 11.89 21.38
C ASN A 122 -2.75 12.20 19.88
N ASN A 123 -3.94 11.94 19.33
CA ASN A 123 -4.30 12.13 17.91
C ASN A 123 -3.80 11.03 16.95
N MET A 124 -3.66 9.80 17.42
CA MET A 124 -3.48 8.66 16.52
C MET A 124 -4.79 8.38 15.75
N VAL A 125 -4.66 8.13 14.45
CA VAL A 125 -5.76 7.69 13.58
C VAL A 125 -5.51 6.23 13.22
N SER A 126 -6.47 5.35 13.49
CA SER A 126 -6.35 3.94 13.09
C SER A 126 -6.46 3.82 11.56
N VAL A 127 -5.50 3.14 10.93
CA VAL A 127 -5.52 2.86 9.49
C VAL A 127 -6.18 1.50 9.27
N GLU A 128 -7.38 1.52 8.71
CA GLU A 128 -8.13 0.32 8.35
C GLU A 128 -7.57 -0.25 7.04
N LYS A 129 -7.09 -1.49 7.10
CA LYS A 129 -6.59 -2.20 5.93
C LYS A 129 -7.74 -2.61 5.04
N THR A 130 -7.67 -2.26 3.75
CA THR A 130 -8.72 -2.61 2.77
C THR A 130 -8.45 -3.91 2.03
N PHE A 131 -7.30 -4.53 2.29
CA PHE A 131 -6.86 -5.80 1.73
C PHE A 131 -6.14 -6.59 2.80
N PHE A 132 -6.26 -7.92 2.78
CA PHE A 132 -5.53 -8.78 3.70
C PHE A 132 -4.93 -9.98 2.99
N PRO A 133 -3.75 -10.42 3.43
CA PRO A 133 -2.78 -9.78 4.28
C PRO A 133 -1.94 -8.81 3.44
N LEU A 134 -1.82 -7.60 3.96
CA LEU A 134 -0.88 -6.60 3.45
C LEU A 134 0.40 -6.71 4.27
N ASP A 135 1.51 -7.02 3.60
CA ASP A 135 2.80 -6.68 4.18
C ASP A 135 3.06 -5.18 4.02
N ASN A 136 4.11 -4.71 4.69
CA ASN A 136 4.36 -3.29 4.85
C ASN A 136 4.68 -2.60 3.50
N VAL A 137 5.18 -3.34 2.51
CA VAL A 137 5.39 -2.82 1.15
C VAL A 137 4.07 -2.71 0.39
N ALA A 138 3.20 -3.71 0.47
CA ALA A 138 1.88 -3.66 -0.15
C ALA A 138 1.00 -2.56 0.45
N GLU A 139 1.04 -2.41 1.78
CA GLU A 139 0.31 -1.34 2.49
C GLU A 139 0.85 0.04 2.13
N SER A 140 2.17 0.23 2.14
CA SER A 140 2.82 1.47 1.68
C SER A 140 2.45 1.80 0.22
N SER A 141 2.37 0.78 -0.66
CA SER A 141 1.93 0.95 -2.05
C SER A 141 0.46 1.34 -2.15
N THR A 142 -0.41 0.74 -1.33
CA THR A 142 -1.84 1.08 -1.23
C THR A 142 -2.01 2.53 -0.77
N ILE A 143 -1.25 2.93 0.25
CA ILE A 143 -1.21 4.31 0.76
C ILE A 143 -0.72 5.28 -0.32
N ALA A 144 0.31 4.92 -1.09
CA ALA A 144 0.88 5.80 -2.12
C ALA A 144 -0.05 5.97 -3.34
N THR A 145 -0.76 4.91 -3.72
CA THR A 145 -1.60 4.85 -4.94
C THR A 145 -3.07 5.14 -4.68
N GLY A 146 -3.56 5.01 -3.45
CA GLY A 146 -4.98 5.20 -3.11
C GLY A 146 -5.93 4.12 -3.61
N VAL A 147 -5.40 3.02 -4.14
CA VAL A 147 -6.17 1.87 -4.62
C VAL A 147 -5.63 0.61 -3.97
N THR A 148 -6.40 -0.47 -4.02
CA THR A 148 -6.07 -1.74 -3.37
C THR A 148 -5.11 -2.60 -4.20
N PRO A 149 -4.46 -3.63 -3.62
CA PRO A 149 -3.52 -4.50 -4.34
C PRO A 149 -4.09 -5.23 -5.56
N ASP A 150 -5.38 -5.53 -5.60
CA ASP A 150 -6.07 -6.04 -6.80
C ASP A 150 -6.10 -5.04 -7.97
N MET A 151 -5.85 -3.76 -7.71
CA MET A 151 -5.73 -2.71 -8.73
C MET A 151 -4.28 -2.36 -9.05
N HIS A 152 -3.45 -2.09 -8.04
CA HIS A 152 -2.05 -1.68 -8.28
C HIS A 152 -1.10 -2.86 -8.48
N GLY A 153 -1.49 -4.08 -8.14
CA GLY A 153 -0.74 -5.31 -8.37
C GLY A 153 0.45 -5.56 -7.43
N ILE A 154 0.64 -4.77 -6.37
CA ILE A 154 1.69 -5.02 -5.37
C ILE A 154 1.04 -5.72 -4.17
N VAL A 155 0.96 -7.04 -4.21
CA VAL A 155 0.28 -7.85 -3.17
C VAL A 155 1.15 -8.12 -1.94
N SER A 156 2.46 -8.00 -2.10
CA SER A 156 3.48 -8.17 -1.06
C SER A 156 4.82 -7.60 -1.55
N SER A 157 5.79 -7.53 -0.67
CA SER A 157 7.19 -7.24 -0.96
C SER A 157 7.81 -8.29 -1.89
N THR A 158 7.32 -9.53 -1.83
CA THR A 158 7.78 -10.65 -2.66
C THR A 158 6.66 -11.67 -2.87
N TRP A 159 6.42 -12.07 -4.11
CA TRP A 159 5.49 -13.13 -4.48
C TRP A 159 6.15 -14.18 -5.38
N VAL A 160 5.44 -15.27 -5.66
CA VAL A 160 5.86 -16.27 -6.65
C VAL A 160 4.93 -16.17 -7.85
N SER A 161 5.49 -16.17 -9.05
CA SER A 161 4.69 -16.29 -10.27
C SER A 161 4.06 -17.69 -10.34
N PRO A 162 2.73 -17.79 -10.43
CA PRO A 162 2.06 -19.09 -10.53
C PRO A 162 2.37 -19.85 -11.82
N ILE A 163 2.96 -19.19 -12.82
CA ILE A 163 3.25 -19.77 -14.14
C ILE A 163 4.56 -20.58 -14.11
N ASP A 164 5.63 -19.99 -13.59
CA ASP A 164 6.99 -20.55 -13.66
C ASP A 164 7.60 -20.83 -12.27
N GLY A 165 6.88 -20.52 -11.20
CA GLY A 165 7.37 -20.69 -9.83
C GLY A 165 8.50 -19.72 -9.46
N GLN A 166 8.78 -18.70 -10.29
CA GLN A 166 9.86 -17.76 -10.01
C GLN A 166 9.45 -16.74 -8.95
N LYS A 167 10.40 -16.47 -8.05
CA LYS A 167 10.25 -15.43 -7.03
C LYS A 167 10.37 -14.04 -7.66
N ILE A 168 9.32 -13.23 -7.52
CA ILE A 168 9.26 -11.87 -8.02
C ILE A 168 9.30 -10.90 -6.85
N GLN A 169 10.18 -9.91 -6.90
CA GLN A 169 10.28 -8.85 -5.91
C GLN A 169 9.50 -7.62 -6.37
N ALA A 170 8.73 -7.01 -5.47
CA ALA A 170 8.03 -5.75 -5.73
C ALA A 170 8.99 -4.67 -6.27
N PHE A 171 8.50 -3.86 -7.21
CA PHE A 171 9.22 -2.76 -7.85
C PHE A 171 10.51 -3.13 -8.60
N ASN A 172 10.74 -4.43 -8.84
CA ASN A 172 11.69 -4.87 -9.84
C ASN A 172 11.18 -4.51 -11.26
N HIS A 173 12.00 -4.69 -12.30
CA HIS A 173 11.71 -4.25 -13.67
C HIS A 173 10.32 -4.67 -14.18
N ASN A 174 9.86 -5.87 -13.83
CA ASN A 174 8.57 -6.43 -14.28
C ASN A 174 7.48 -6.43 -13.19
N ALA A 175 7.72 -5.69 -12.10
CA ALA A 175 6.93 -5.78 -10.87
C ALA A 175 6.60 -4.40 -10.29
N GLN A 176 6.48 -3.39 -11.15
CA GLN A 176 6.04 -2.06 -10.74
C GLN A 176 4.54 -2.05 -10.43
N SER A 177 4.10 -1.01 -9.69
CA SER A 177 2.69 -0.72 -9.51
C SER A 177 2.06 -0.42 -10.88
N LEU A 178 0.86 -0.94 -11.10
CA LEU A 178 0.05 -0.65 -12.28
C LEU A 178 -0.76 0.65 -12.13
N ALA A 179 -0.91 1.13 -10.91
CA ALA A 179 -1.57 2.39 -10.60
C ALA A 179 -0.54 3.51 -10.40
N ALA A 180 -0.89 4.71 -10.85
CA ALA A 180 -0.14 5.92 -10.52
C ALA A 180 -0.16 6.16 -9.02
N ASN A 181 0.92 6.71 -8.47
CA ASN A 181 1.01 7.16 -7.09
C ASN A 181 0.97 8.69 -6.99
N MET A 182 0.97 9.21 -5.76
CA MET A 182 0.95 10.65 -5.52
C MET A 182 2.09 11.41 -6.20
N ALA A 183 3.29 10.82 -6.21
CA ALA A 183 4.46 11.42 -6.83
C ALA A 183 4.29 11.55 -8.34
N ASP A 184 3.68 10.57 -9.01
CA ASP A 184 3.37 10.67 -10.44
C ASP A 184 2.38 11.78 -10.73
N VAL A 185 1.28 11.84 -9.97
CA VAL A 185 0.23 12.86 -10.14
C VAL A 185 0.82 14.25 -9.96
N LEU A 186 1.63 14.45 -8.93
CA LEU A 186 2.30 15.71 -8.68
C LEU A 186 3.28 16.06 -9.82
N SER A 187 4.12 15.11 -10.21
CA SER A 187 5.10 15.29 -11.30
C SER A 187 4.43 15.63 -12.63
N GLN A 188 3.36 14.91 -13.02
CA GLN A 188 2.60 15.19 -14.24
C GLN A 188 1.88 16.54 -14.18
N THR A 189 1.22 16.84 -13.07
CA THR A 189 0.44 18.08 -12.90
C THR A 189 1.31 19.33 -13.06
N PHE A 190 2.56 19.28 -12.58
CA PHE A 190 3.48 20.42 -12.61
C PHE A 190 4.64 20.25 -13.60
N GLY A 191 4.55 19.30 -14.54
CA GLY A 191 5.55 19.09 -15.58
C GLY A 191 6.96 18.82 -15.05
N GLY A 192 7.07 18.08 -13.94
CA GLY A 192 8.31 17.70 -13.28
C GLY A 192 8.96 18.82 -12.45
N ARG A 193 8.31 19.98 -12.29
CA ARG A 193 8.89 21.12 -11.55
C ARG A 193 8.91 20.94 -10.04
N SER A 194 7.94 20.21 -9.49
CA SER A 194 7.89 19.88 -8.06
C SER A 194 9.15 19.17 -7.61
N LEU A 195 9.69 19.56 -6.46
CA LEU A 195 10.70 18.78 -5.75
C LEU A 195 10.02 17.55 -5.15
N ILE A 196 10.34 16.39 -5.70
CA ILE A 196 9.83 15.11 -5.21
C ILE A 196 11.00 14.28 -4.71
N VAL A 197 11.03 13.95 -3.43
CA VAL A 197 12.06 13.07 -2.87
C VAL A 197 11.39 11.88 -2.20
N SER A 198 11.82 10.67 -2.52
CA SER A 198 11.49 9.47 -1.76
C SER A 198 12.78 8.77 -1.33
N ALA A 199 12.95 8.52 -0.04
CA ALA A 199 14.15 7.89 0.49
C ALA A 199 13.82 6.82 1.54
N SER A 200 14.49 5.67 1.45
CA SER A 200 14.39 4.58 2.45
C SER A 200 15.62 3.70 2.41
N ALA A 201 15.97 3.00 3.49
CA ALA A 201 16.95 1.95 3.36
C ALA A 201 16.45 0.74 2.55
N ASP A 202 15.14 0.56 2.44
CA ASP A 202 14.54 -0.49 1.63
C ASP A 202 14.18 0.04 0.23
N TYR A 203 14.66 -0.65 -0.80
CA TYR A 203 14.42 -0.30 -2.21
C TYR A 203 12.93 -0.25 -2.55
N LYS A 204 12.11 -1.14 -1.97
CA LYS A 204 10.69 -1.28 -2.31
C LYS A 204 9.87 -0.18 -1.66
N LEU A 205 10.16 0.17 -0.40
CA LEU A 205 9.52 1.30 0.28
C LEU A 205 9.88 2.64 -0.37
N ALA A 206 11.14 2.86 -0.76
CA ALA A 206 11.53 4.03 -1.55
C ALA A 206 10.81 4.05 -2.92
N SER A 207 10.66 2.91 -3.57
CA SER A 207 10.01 2.83 -4.87
C SER A 207 8.49 3.06 -4.81
N ALA A 208 7.82 2.70 -3.71
CA ALA A 208 6.38 2.87 -3.54
C ALA A 208 5.95 4.34 -3.60
N HIS A 209 6.76 5.25 -3.07
CA HIS A 209 6.49 6.69 -3.02
C HIS A 209 7.29 7.53 -4.03
N ALA A 210 8.18 6.92 -4.82
CA ALA A 210 8.93 7.59 -5.87
C ALA A 210 8.10 7.72 -7.17
N VAL A 211 8.47 8.66 -8.03
CA VAL A 211 7.94 8.75 -9.40
C VAL A 211 8.26 7.45 -10.15
N HIS A 212 7.30 6.88 -10.87
CA HIS A 212 7.54 5.67 -11.64
C HIS A 212 8.68 5.86 -12.65
N LYS A 213 9.50 4.82 -12.84
CA LYS A 213 10.68 4.89 -13.71
C LYS A 213 10.33 5.28 -15.16
N SER A 214 9.16 4.90 -15.66
CA SER A 214 8.66 5.29 -16.99
C SER A 214 8.46 6.80 -17.08
N LEU A 215 7.73 7.38 -16.13
CA LEU A 215 7.47 8.82 -16.07
C LEU A 215 8.73 9.63 -15.75
N SER A 216 9.61 9.13 -14.89
CA SER A 216 10.91 9.74 -14.62
C SER A 216 11.78 9.86 -15.88
N LYS A 217 11.74 8.85 -16.77
CA LYS A 217 12.42 8.89 -18.07
C LYS A 217 11.80 9.92 -19.01
N GLU A 218 10.48 10.00 -19.07
CA GLU A 218 9.75 11.00 -19.86
C GLU A 218 10.07 12.42 -19.41
N LEU A 219 10.07 12.65 -18.10
CA LEU A 219 10.39 13.92 -17.46
C LEU A 219 11.85 13.98 -17.01
N ALA A 220 12.80 13.62 -17.87
CA ALA A 220 14.22 13.46 -17.49
C ALA A 220 14.89 14.70 -16.84
N LYS A 221 14.30 15.89 -16.98
CA LYS A 221 14.75 17.16 -16.36
C LYS A 221 13.95 17.55 -15.10
N GLY A 222 13.06 16.69 -14.63
CA GLY A 222 12.23 16.94 -13.45
C GLY A 222 13.03 16.83 -12.15
N ASN A 223 12.56 17.49 -11.11
CA ASN A 223 13.20 17.53 -9.79
C ASN A 223 12.76 16.36 -8.91
N HIS A 224 12.80 15.13 -9.44
CA HIS A 224 12.41 13.93 -8.71
C HIS A 224 13.62 13.05 -8.38
N PHE A 225 13.66 12.60 -7.12
CA PHE A 225 14.75 11.83 -6.55
C PHE A 225 14.15 10.63 -5.81
N GLY A 226 14.54 9.43 -6.20
CA GLY A 226 14.23 8.20 -5.47
C GLY A 226 15.54 7.64 -4.98
N LEU A 227 15.71 7.44 -3.67
CA LEU A 227 16.98 7.06 -3.05
C LEU A 227 16.79 5.81 -2.22
N PHE A 228 17.70 4.85 -2.35
CA PHE A 228 17.72 3.67 -1.50
C PHE A 228 19.11 3.35 -0.99
N LEU A 229 19.20 2.78 0.22
CA LEU A 229 20.47 2.35 0.79
C LEU A 229 20.93 1.03 0.15
N ASN A 230 22.15 1.01 -0.36
CA ASN A 230 22.84 -0.21 -0.74
C ASN A 230 24.21 -0.31 -0.06
N ASN A 231 25.04 -1.26 -0.48
CA ASN A 231 26.34 -1.49 0.15
C ASN A 231 27.30 -0.29 0.06
N ARG A 232 27.08 0.66 -0.85
CA ARG A 232 27.91 1.86 -1.03
C ARG A 232 27.35 3.10 -0.31
N GLY A 233 26.09 3.07 0.07
CA GLY A 233 25.35 4.20 0.65
C GLY A 233 24.01 4.43 -0.05
N PHE A 234 23.42 5.61 0.10
CA PHE A 234 22.19 5.99 -0.59
C PHE A 234 22.48 6.31 -2.06
N GLN A 235 21.76 5.63 -2.95
CA GLN A 235 21.88 5.78 -4.40
C GLN A 235 20.52 5.96 -5.07
N SER A 236 20.52 6.65 -6.20
CA SER A 236 19.35 6.84 -7.06
C SER A 236 18.72 5.53 -7.58
N LEU A 237 17.39 5.43 -7.47
CA LEU A 237 16.54 4.40 -8.09
C LEU A 237 16.58 4.43 -9.62
N TYR A 238 16.98 5.56 -10.20
CA TYR A 238 16.95 5.81 -11.64
C TYR A 238 18.31 5.59 -12.34
N HIS A 239 19.32 5.10 -11.60
CA HIS A 239 20.68 4.86 -12.10
C HIS A 239 21.36 6.10 -12.72
N ARG A 240 21.04 7.28 -12.17
CA ARG A 240 21.69 8.55 -12.50
C ARG A 240 22.32 9.11 -11.23
N GLU A 241 23.50 9.70 -11.33
CA GLU A 241 24.09 10.43 -10.21
C GLU A 241 23.11 11.52 -9.75
N SER A 242 22.83 11.52 -8.46
CA SER A 242 21.95 12.49 -7.81
C SER A 242 22.76 13.42 -6.95
N ALA A 243 22.37 14.70 -6.89
CA ALA A 243 22.91 15.65 -5.92
C ALA A 243 22.68 15.22 -4.45
N LEU A 244 21.78 14.25 -4.24
CA LEU A 244 21.41 13.69 -2.95
C LEU A 244 22.01 12.30 -2.69
N ASP A 245 22.84 11.76 -3.61
CA ASP A 245 23.54 10.50 -3.36
C ASP A 245 24.51 10.66 -2.18
N LEU A 246 24.57 9.66 -1.29
CA LEU A 246 25.45 9.65 -0.14
C LEU A 246 26.23 8.36 -0.10
N ILE A 247 27.56 8.42 -0.14
CA ILE A 247 28.39 7.24 0.09
C ILE A 247 28.66 7.03 1.59
N ASN A 248 28.96 5.80 2.00
CA ASN A 248 29.19 5.43 3.41
C ASN A 248 30.19 6.34 4.13
N LYS A 249 31.24 6.81 3.44
CA LYS A 249 32.21 7.75 4.02
C LYS A 249 31.59 9.09 4.38
N ASN A 250 30.68 9.61 3.55
CA ASN A 250 29.94 10.82 3.87
C ASN A 250 29.00 10.58 5.06
N ILE A 251 28.31 9.43 5.06
CA ILE A 251 27.42 9.05 6.16
C ILE A 251 28.18 9.04 7.48
N GLU A 252 29.30 8.32 7.53
CA GLU A 252 30.14 8.22 8.73
C GLU A 252 30.62 9.61 9.17
N SER A 253 31.08 10.46 8.25
CA SER A 253 31.55 11.81 8.56
C SER A 253 30.47 12.68 9.23
N VAL A 254 29.20 12.54 8.83
CA VAL A 254 28.08 13.29 9.39
C VAL A 254 27.79 12.85 10.83
N LEU A 255 27.96 11.57 11.16
CA LEU A 255 27.76 11.04 12.53
C LEU A 255 28.67 11.71 13.56
N TYR A 256 29.84 12.21 13.16
CA TYR A 256 30.75 12.92 14.06
C TYR A 256 30.30 14.36 14.36
N THR A 257 29.41 14.94 13.56
CA THR A 257 29.02 16.36 13.69
C THR A 257 28.07 16.60 14.86
N ASN A 258 28.21 17.77 15.51
CA ASN A 258 27.29 18.16 16.59
C ASN A 258 25.88 18.48 16.08
N ALA A 259 25.79 19.02 14.86
CA ALA A 259 24.50 19.35 14.24
C ALA A 259 23.64 18.08 14.03
N PHE A 260 24.23 16.99 13.53
CA PHE A 260 23.53 15.72 13.42
C PHE A 260 23.08 15.18 14.78
N LYS A 261 23.95 15.20 15.79
CA LYS A 261 23.61 14.72 17.14
C LYS A 261 22.44 15.50 17.75
N GLN A 262 22.43 16.83 17.61
CA GLN A 262 21.32 17.68 18.05
C GLN A 262 20.03 17.41 17.27
N PHE A 263 20.15 17.04 15.99
CA PHE A 263 19.02 16.72 15.14
C PHE A 263 18.32 15.40 15.51
N VAL A 264 19.06 14.38 15.97
CA VAL A 264 18.49 13.05 16.26
C VAL A 264 18.32 12.73 17.75
N LEU A 265 18.95 13.48 18.66
CA LEU A 265 18.91 13.19 20.09
C LEU A 265 18.05 14.19 20.86
N ALA A 266 17.36 13.68 21.88
CA ALA A 266 16.71 14.52 22.88
C ALA A 266 17.75 15.31 23.69
N ALA A 267 17.35 16.47 24.23
CA ALA A 267 18.24 17.37 24.95
C ALA A 267 18.96 16.75 26.17
N CYS A 268 18.37 15.72 26.78
CA CYS A 268 18.97 15.01 27.93
C CYS A 268 20.04 13.98 27.53
N CYS A 269 20.10 13.59 26.26
CA CYS A 269 21.02 12.57 25.77
C CYS A 269 22.35 13.19 25.35
N LYS A 270 23.45 12.49 25.62
CA LYS A 270 24.78 12.81 25.11
C LYS A 270 25.23 11.72 24.16
N ALA A 271 25.89 12.07 23.06
CA ALA A 271 26.47 11.08 22.16
C ALA A 271 27.93 11.39 21.81
N SER A 272 28.70 10.31 21.70
CA SER A 272 30.06 10.30 21.20
C SER A 272 30.18 9.30 20.06
N MET A 273 31.15 9.52 19.18
CA MET A 273 31.48 8.61 18.10
C MET A 273 32.97 8.28 18.23
N SER A 274 33.32 7.00 18.30
CA SER A 274 34.70 6.55 18.39
C SER A 274 34.84 5.21 17.67
N ASN A 275 35.82 5.11 16.76
CA ASN A 275 36.12 3.89 15.99
C ASN A 275 34.86 3.25 15.35
N GLY A 276 34.04 4.04 14.64
CA GLY A 276 32.82 3.52 14.01
C GLY A 276 31.65 3.25 14.96
N VAL A 277 31.81 3.42 16.28
CA VAL A 277 30.75 3.14 17.27
C VAL A 277 30.11 4.43 17.76
N PHE A 278 28.82 4.59 17.47
CA PHE A 278 27.98 5.68 17.96
C PHE A 278 27.43 5.30 19.33
N THR A 279 27.95 5.94 20.38
CA THR A 279 27.60 5.67 21.77
C THR A 279 26.69 6.78 22.30
N ILE A 280 25.53 6.41 22.82
CA ILE A 280 24.54 7.31 23.41
C ILE A 280 24.44 7.03 24.91
N VAL A 281 24.54 8.07 25.71
CA VAL A 281 24.25 8.02 27.16
C VAL A 281 22.96 8.79 27.39
N ASN A 282 21.93 8.09 27.84
CA ASN A 282 20.62 8.69 28.12
C ASN A 282 20.61 9.39 29.49
N GLY A 283 19.49 10.06 29.82
CA GLY A 283 19.33 10.77 31.10
C GLY A 283 19.46 9.88 32.34
N ASN A 284 19.28 8.56 32.20
CA ASN A 284 19.43 7.56 33.26
C ASN A 284 20.85 6.96 33.31
N GLN A 285 21.81 7.55 32.61
CA GLN A 285 23.19 7.06 32.48
C GLN A 285 23.33 5.67 31.81
N GLN A 286 22.27 5.15 31.19
CA GLN A 286 22.37 3.92 30.41
C GLN A 286 23.10 4.21 29.10
N THR A 287 24.00 3.30 28.74
CA THR A 287 24.83 3.43 27.53
C THR A 287 24.31 2.49 26.45
N ILE A 288 23.96 3.03 25.29
CA ILE A 288 23.55 2.30 24.09
C ILE A 288 24.62 2.53 23.02
N LYS A 289 24.93 1.48 22.24
CA LYS A 289 25.95 1.53 21.20
C LYS A 289 25.37 1.03 19.89
N PHE A 290 25.62 1.77 18.82
CA PHE A 290 25.36 1.35 17.44
C PHE A 290 26.70 1.30 16.71
N ASN A 291 27.06 0.14 16.18
CA ASN A 291 28.30 -0.05 15.44
C ASN A 291 28.06 0.13 13.94
N PHE A 292 28.65 1.16 13.33
CA PHE A 292 28.47 1.44 11.90
C PHE A 292 29.03 0.36 10.96
N ASP A 293 29.93 -0.50 11.46
CA ASP A 293 30.41 -1.65 10.70
C ASP A 293 29.36 -2.78 10.64
N GLU A 294 28.51 -2.88 11.67
CA GLU A 294 27.42 -3.84 11.72
C GLU A 294 26.29 -3.42 10.77
N LYS A 295 25.85 -4.37 9.92
CA LYS A 295 24.90 -4.05 8.84
C LYS A 295 23.59 -3.44 9.36
N ILE A 296 23.04 -3.95 10.46
CA ILE A 296 21.73 -3.52 10.98
C ILE A 296 21.83 -2.13 11.60
N ASP A 297 22.83 -1.89 12.44
CA ASP A 297 23.10 -0.58 13.04
C ASP A 297 23.44 0.48 11.97
N ARG A 298 24.24 0.11 10.97
CA ARG A 298 24.55 0.97 9.82
C ARG A 298 23.30 1.45 9.12
N VAL A 299 22.32 0.57 8.90
CA VAL A 299 21.09 0.90 8.19
C VAL A 299 20.31 1.98 8.92
N VAL A 300 20.12 1.84 10.24
CA VAL A 300 19.44 2.84 11.10
C VAL A 300 20.14 4.19 11.03
N LEU A 301 21.46 4.19 11.27
CA LEU A 301 22.27 5.42 11.27
C LEU A 301 22.27 6.10 9.90
N SER A 302 22.28 5.31 8.83
CA SER A 302 22.25 5.82 7.46
C SER A 302 20.91 6.49 7.13
N GLU A 303 19.77 5.92 7.51
CA GLU A 303 18.45 6.55 7.30
C GLU A 303 18.35 7.90 8.02
N LEU A 304 18.82 7.96 9.28
CA LEU A 304 18.84 9.20 10.06
C LEU A 304 19.73 10.26 9.42
N VAL A 305 20.91 9.88 8.94
CA VAL A 305 21.82 10.79 8.23
C VAL A 305 21.21 11.25 6.90
N MET A 306 20.52 10.39 6.16
CA MET A 306 19.85 10.76 4.92
C MET A 306 18.77 11.82 5.17
N LEU A 307 17.92 11.64 6.19
CA LEU A 307 16.91 12.64 6.56
C LEU A 307 17.57 13.97 6.95
N TYR A 308 18.56 13.93 7.86
CA TYR A 308 19.29 15.13 8.26
C TYR A 308 19.91 15.84 7.05
N LYS A 309 20.56 15.10 6.16
CA LYS A 309 21.27 15.68 5.03
C LYS A 309 20.32 16.24 3.98
N LEU A 310 19.15 15.64 3.77
CA LEU A 310 18.15 16.24 2.89
C LEU A 310 17.64 17.57 3.45
N VAL A 311 17.27 17.59 4.73
CA VAL A 311 16.77 18.82 5.39
C VAL A 311 17.82 19.92 5.33
N ASP A 312 19.09 19.58 5.61
CA ASP A 312 20.24 20.48 5.49
C ASP A 312 20.42 20.99 4.06
N THR A 313 20.30 20.11 3.06
CA THR A 313 20.44 20.46 1.64
C THR A 313 19.32 21.39 1.18
N ILE A 314 18.07 21.11 1.53
CA ILE A 314 16.93 21.98 1.19
C ILE A 314 17.08 23.37 1.80
N LYS A 315 17.62 23.44 3.03
CA LYS A 315 17.84 24.71 3.73
C LYS A 315 18.98 25.53 3.11
N ASN A 316 20.10 24.88 2.80
CA ASN A 316 21.37 25.57 2.57
C ASN A 316 21.82 25.57 1.09
N ASP A 317 21.36 24.63 0.27
CA ASP A 317 21.70 24.61 -1.15
C ASP A 317 20.81 25.57 -1.95
N ALA A 318 21.44 26.41 -2.78
CA ALA A 318 20.73 27.47 -3.51
C ALA A 318 19.69 26.94 -4.51
N HIS A 319 19.92 25.78 -5.12
CA HIS A 319 18.98 25.18 -6.05
C HIS A 319 17.74 24.66 -5.32
N PHE A 320 17.93 23.86 -4.27
CA PHE A 320 16.80 23.30 -3.50
C PHE A 320 16.03 24.37 -2.73
N ASN A 321 16.73 25.37 -2.18
CA ASN A 321 16.07 26.50 -1.52
C ASN A 321 15.18 27.29 -2.50
N LYS A 322 15.63 27.47 -3.76
CA LYS A 322 14.83 28.11 -4.81
C LYS A 322 13.56 27.31 -5.14
N LEU A 323 13.64 25.98 -5.21
CA LEU A 323 12.46 25.13 -5.39
C LEU A 323 11.50 25.30 -4.20
N ALA A 324 12.02 25.19 -2.97
CA ALA A 324 11.24 25.38 -1.74
C ALA A 324 10.64 26.79 -1.60
N ALA A 325 11.15 27.80 -2.30
CA ALA A 325 10.64 29.18 -2.30
C ALA A 325 9.67 29.52 -3.46
N ASP A 326 9.55 28.68 -4.50
CA ASP A 326 8.64 28.94 -5.63
C ASP A 326 7.13 28.77 -5.30
N SER A 327 6.25 28.70 -6.30
CA SER A 327 4.79 28.51 -6.09
C SER A 327 4.30 27.08 -6.32
N ILE A 328 5.20 26.14 -6.62
CA ILE A 328 4.87 24.76 -6.99
C ILE A 328 4.88 23.89 -5.72
N PRO A 329 3.87 23.04 -5.52
CA PRO A 329 3.86 22.14 -4.38
C PRO A 329 4.91 21.04 -4.53
N ASP A 330 5.54 20.71 -3.40
CA ASP A 330 6.62 19.73 -3.26
C ASP A 330 6.16 18.54 -2.41
N MET A 331 6.83 17.40 -2.56
CA MET A 331 6.56 16.18 -1.80
C MET A 331 7.86 15.53 -1.35
N LEU A 332 8.00 15.31 -0.04
CA LEU A 332 9.12 14.59 0.55
C LEU A 332 8.58 13.38 1.30
N SER A 333 9.03 12.19 0.93
CA SER A 333 8.66 10.93 1.55
C SER A 333 9.88 10.22 2.10
N PHE A 334 9.81 9.83 3.36
CA PHE A 334 10.87 9.11 4.06
C PHE A 334 10.33 7.88 4.76
N SER A 335 10.83 6.71 4.38
CA SER A 335 10.41 5.45 4.98
C SER A 335 11.56 4.82 5.76
N PHE A 336 11.39 4.69 7.08
CA PHE A 336 12.34 4.05 7.99
C PHE A 336 12.11 2.54 8.04
N ALA A 337 12.87 1.80 7.24
CA ALA A 337 12.80 0.33 7.16
C ALA A 337 13.65 -0.36 8.26
N SER A 338 14.56 0.40 8.88
CA SER A 338 15.56 -0.13 9.80
C SER A 338 14.99 -0.77 11.06
N LEU A 339 13.86 -0.28 11.57
CA LEU A 339 13.27 -0.75 12.82
C LEU A 339 12.75 -2.18 12.76
N SER A 340 12.25 -2.62 11.60
CA SER A 340 11.85 -4.02 11.36
C SER A 340 12.99 -4.98 11.66
N ASN A 341 14.19 -4.71 11.11
CA ASN A 341 15.37 -5.55 11.32
C ASN A 341 15.86 -5.50 12.78
N LEU A 342 15.83 -4.33 13.43
CA LEU A 342 16.19 -4.19 14.84
C LEU A 342 15.23 -4.97 15.73
N ARG A 343 13.91 -4.89 15.47
CA ARG A 343 12.89 -5.61 16.23
C ARG A 343 13.09 -7.12 16.11
N THR A 344 13.32 -7.62 14.90
CA THR A 344 13.57 -9.05 14.68
C THR A 344 14.85 -9.53 15.37
N LEU A 345 15.92 -8.73 15.35
CA LEU A 345 17.20 -9.14 15.93
C LEU A 345 17.26 -9.00 17.45
N TYR A 346 16.85 -7.85 17.99
CA TYR A 346 17.03 -7.51 19.41
C TYR A 346 15.75 -7.62 20.24
N GLY A 347 14.57 -7.63 19.60
CA GLY A 347 13.26 -7.56 20.26
C GLY A 347 12.75 -6.13 20.42
N ALA A 348 11.42 -6.00 20.52
CA ALA A 348 10.73 -4.71 20.67
C ALA A 348 11.10 -3.98 21.97
N ASP A 349 11.29 -4.71 23.07
CA ASP A 349 11.65 -4.13 24.37
C ASP A 349 13.14 -3.84 24.53
N SER A 350 13.95 -4.10 23.50
CA SER A 350 15.40 -3.86 23.57
C SER A 350 15.73 -2.38 23.65
N LEU A 351 16.78 -2.03 24.39
CA LEU A 351 17.26 -0.65 24.48
C LEU A 351 17.67 -0.12 23.10
N GLN A 352 18.17 -0.97 22.21
CA GLN A 352 18.52 -0.63 20.83
C GLN A 352 17.29 -0.20 20.03
N PHE A 353 16.23 -1.02 20.01
CA PHE A 353 14.99 -0.68 19.31
C PHE A 353 14.34 0.59 19.88
N VAL A 354 14.16 0.66 21.21
CA VAL A 354 13.53 1.80 21.88
C VAL A 354 14.33 3.09 21.65
N THR A 355 15.67 3.02 21.67
CA THR A 355 16.53 4.18 21.42
C THR A 355 16.49 4.60 19.95
N ALA A 356 16.53 3.66 19.01
CA ALA A 356 16.43 3.94 17.58
C ALA A 356 15.08 4.59 17.22
N LEU A 357 13.97 4.08 17.75
CA LEU A 357 12.64 4.68 17.55
C LEU A 357 12.58 6.10 18.09
N LYS A 358 13.14 6.36 19.29
CA LYS A 358 13.24 7.73 19.84
C LYS A 358 14.11 8.65 18.98
N MET A 359 15.19 8.13 18.39
CA MET A 359 16.03 8.93 17.48
C MET A 359 15.29 9.30 16.20
N ILE A 360 14.52 8.36 15.64
CA ILE A 360 13.66 8.58 14.47
C ILE A 360 12.58 9.62 14.80
N ASP A 361 11.89 9.47 15.94
CA ASP A 361 10.85 10.40 16.40
C ASP A 361 11.38 11.85 16.54
N ASN A 362 12.54 12.03 17.18
CA ASN A 362 13.19 13.33 17.30
C ASN A 362 13.64 13.88 15.93
N ALA A 363 14.18 13.03 15.06
CA ALA A 363 14.59 13.43 13.72
C ALA A 363 13.39 13.89 12.88
N MET A 364 12.25 13.20 12.97
CA MET A 364 11.00 13.59 12.32
C MET A 364 10.50 14.95 12.85
N GLN A 365 10.52 15.16 14.17
CA GLN A 365 10.17 16.45 14.77
C GLN A 365 11.04 17.60 14.27
N ASN A 366 12.36 17.40 14.26
CA ASN A 366 13.32 18.42 13.83
C ASN A 366 13.25 18.66 12.32
N ALA A 367 13.01 17.62 11.51
CA ALA A 367 12.75 17.74 10.09
C ALA A 367 11.49 18.58 9.84
N PHE A 368 10.37 18.24 10.48
CA PHE A 368 9.11 18.96 10.35
C PHE A 368 9.25 20.43 10.76
N SER A 369 9.89 20.73 11.90
CA SER A 369 10.11 22.10 12.38
C SER A 369 10.99 22.92 11.42
N THR A 370 12.11 22.33 10.96
CA THR A 370 13.03 23.01 10.04
C THR A 370 12.38 23.27 8.69
N LEU A 371 11.69 22.27 8.13
CA LEU A 371 10.99 22.40 6.85
C LEU A 371 9.80 23.35 6.96
N SER A 372 9.08 23.38 8.08
CA SER A 372 8.04 24.39 8.33
C SER A 372 8.60 25.80 8.24
N THR A 373 9.78 26.04 8.81
CA THR A 373 10.46 27.33 8.69
C THR A 373 10.83 27.64 7.23
N VAL A 374 11.40 26.68 6.48
CA VAL A 374 11.80 26.89 5.08
C VAL A 374 10.60 27.15 4.17
N TYR A 375 9.47 26.49 4.40
CA TYR A 375 8.25 26.59 3.60
C TYR A 375 7.23 27.61 4.17
N GLY A 376 7.61 28.43 5.16
CA GLY A 376 6.76 29.48 5.73
C GLY A 376 5.47 28.95 6.38
N ASP A 377 5.60 27.90 7.19
CA ASP A 377 4.53 27.18 7.90
C ASP A 377 3.44 26.56 6.98
N ARG A 378 3.74 26.41 5.69
CA ARG A 378 2.86 25.76 4.70
C ARG A 378 3.27 24.30 4.49
N VAL A 379 3.31 23.53 5.58
CA VAL A 379 3.66 22.10 5.56
C VAL A 379 2.50 21.27 6.08
N ALA A 380 2.08 20.28 5.29
CA ALA A 380 1.26 19.17 5.75
C ALA A 380 2.17 17.97 5.95
N CYS A 381 2.09 17.35 7.12
CA CYS A 381 2.88 16.19 7.45
C CYS A 381 1.98 15.03 7.90
N GLU A 382 2.13 13.92 7.22
CA GLU A 382 1.52 12.64 7.56
C GLU A 382 2.65 11.71 8.01
N ALA A 383 2.52 11.12 9.18
CA ALA A 383 3.40 10.04 9.61
C ALA A 383 2.60 8.76 9.78
N VAL A 384 3.00 7.70 9.08
CA VAL A 384 2.36 6.39 9.14
C VAL A 384 3.29 5.42 9.85
N THR A 385 2.87 4.83 10.96
CA THR A 385 3.56 3.68 11.55
C THR A 385 2.91 2.42 11.00
N LEU A 386 3.66 1.68 10.19
CA LEU A 386 3.18 0.41 9.65
C LEU A 386 3.24 -0.64 10.76
N ALA A 387 2.14 -1.35 10.95
CA ALA A 387 2.06 -2.38 11.95
C ALA A 387 3.20 -3.41 11.78
N PRO A 388 3.73 -3.98 12.87
CA PRO A 388 4.61 -5.13 12.76
C PRO A 388 3.94 -6.21 11.92
N GLN A 389 4.68 -6.81 10.98
CA GLN A 389 4.17 -7.96 10.24
C GLN A 389 3.55 -8.92 11.23
N SER A 390 2.30 -9.32 11.00
CA SER A 390 1.55 -10.05 12.00
C SER A 390 2.29 -11.35 12.33
N HIS A 391 2.78 -11.44 13.58
CA HIS A 391 3.55 -12.60 14.01
C HIS A 391 2.57 -13.70 14.37
N PHE A 392 2.53 -14.73 13.55
CA PHE A 392 1.97 -16.00 13.98
C PHE A 392 2.87 -16.54 15.08
N PRO A 393 2.33 -16.99 16.23
CA PRO A 393 3.12 -17.65 17.25
C PRO A 393 3.98 -18.75 16.63
N ALA A 394 5.20 -18.96 17.14
CA ALA A 394 6.14 -19.92 16.57
C ALA A 394 5.51 -21.33 16.44
N GLU A 395 4.73 -21.74 17.44
CA GLU A 395 3.97 -23.00 17.42
C GLU A 395 2.92 -23.04 16.30
N THR A 396 2.14 -21.97 16.12
CA THR A 396 1.16 -21.84 15.03
C THR A 396 1.85 -21.92 13.68
N ARG A 397 2.99 -21.21 13.51
CA ARG A 397 3.79 -21.26 12.28
C ARG A 397 4.30 -22.67 12.00
N GLU A 398 4.80 -23.38 13.01
CA GLU A 398 5.28 -24.75 12.87
C GLU A 398 4.16 -25.70 12.43
N LYS A 399 2.96 -25.62 13.03
CA LYS A 399 1.78 -26.39 12.61
C LYS A 399 1.40 -26.13 11.15
N ILE A 400 1.38 -24.85 10.74
CA ILE A 400 1.11 -24.49 9.34
C ILE A 400 2.17 -25.07 8.40
N VAL A 401 3.46 -24.94 8.76
CA VAL A 401 4.58 -25.49 7.98
C VAL A 401 4.47 -27.02 7.85
N GLN A 402 3.99 -27.72 8.88
CA GLN A 402 3.75 -29.17 8.81
C GLN A 402 2.63 -29.53 7.82
N ILE A 403 1.59 -28.71 7.70
CA ILE A 403 0.47 -28.93 6.77
C ILE A 403 0.90 -28.71 5.32
N VAL A 404 1.53 -27.57 5.01
CA VAL A 404 1.77 -27.15 3.61
C VAL A 404 3.23 -27.21 3.16
N GLY A 405 4.18 -27.45 4.06
CA GLY A 405 5.59 -27.09 3.85
C GLY A 405 6.27 -27.70 2.62
N LYS A 406 5.97 -28.95 2.28
CA LYS A 406 6.53 -29.60 1.07
C LYS A 406 5.81 -29.19 -0.21
N SER A 407 4.60 -28.67 -0.09
CA SER A 407 3.67 -28.33 -1.17
C SER A 407 3.77 -26.87 -1.62
N VAL A 408 4.52 -26.02 -0.88
CA VAL A 408 4.64 -24.58 -1.14
C VAL A 408 6.02 -24.21 -1.68
N ASN A 409 6.07 -23.19 -2.53
CA ASN A 409 7.30 -22.57 -2.99
C ASN A 409 7.72 -21.41 -2.06
N HIS A 410 9.00 -21.36 -1.69
CA HIS A 410 9.62 -20.20 -1.02
C HIS A 410 8.96 -19.71 0.28
N LEU A 411 8.40 -20.64 1.09
CA LEU A 411 7.62 -20.37 2.30
C LEU A 411 8.19 -19.29 3.22
N ASP A 412 9.50 -19.32 3.50
CA ASP A 412 10.15 -18.38 4.42
C ASP A 412 10.11 -16.91 3.98
N THR A 413 9.88 -16.66 2.70
CA THR A 413 9.98 -15.31 2.12
C THR A 413 8.68 -14.79 1.53
N THR A 414 7.64 -15.62 1.50
CA THR A 414 6.32 -15.23 0.99
C THR A 414 5.23 -15.33 2.04
N PHE A 415 5.51 -15.95 3.19
CA PHE A 415 4.62 -15.95 4.34
C PHE A 415 4.13 -14.52 4.66
N PRO A 416 2.81 -14.28 4.85
CA PRO A 416 1.72 -15.25 5.05
C PRO A 416 1.00 -15.75 3.77
N HIS A 417 1.55 -15.50 2.58
CA HIS A 417 1.02 -16.00 1.31
C HIS A 417 1.68 -17.33 0.91
N PHE A 418 0.87 -18.31 0.55
CA PHE A 418 1.33 -19.62 0.07
C PHE A 418 1.07 -19.81 -1.40
N TYR A 419 2.15 -20.12 -2.12
CA TYR A 419 2.14 -20.41 -3.53
C TYR A 419 2.36 -21.92 -3.69
N LEU A 420 1.28 -22.64 -3.96
CA LEU A 420 1.27 -24.09 -4.09
C LEU A 420 2.00 -24.51 -5.37
N LYS A 421 2.81 -25.57 -5.25
CA LYS A 421 3.36 -26.29 -6.39
C LYS A 421 2.21 -26.87 -7.22
N SER A 422 2.39 -26.94 -8.54
CA SER A 422 1.36 -27.45 -9.45
C SER A 422 0.80 -28.82 -9.02
N SER A 423 1.67 -29.72 -8.53
CA SER A 423 1.29 -31.06 -8.05
C SER A 423 0.41 -31.07 -6.79
N ALA A 424 0.31 -29.94 -6.08
CA ALA A 424 -0.41 -29.83 -4.81
C ALA A 424 -1.62 -28.87 -4.89
N ARG A 425 -1.90 -28.25 -6.05
CA ARG A 425 -3.04 -27.34 -6.20
C ARG A 425 -4.39 -28.03 -6.04
N SER A 426 -4.50 -29.30 -6.41
CA SER A 426 -5.70 -30.10 -6.16
C SER A 426 -6.00 -30.31 -4.67
N GLN A 427 -5.00 -30.17 -3.79
CA GLN A 427 -5.14 -30.29 -2.33
C GLN A 427 -5.40 -28.93 -1.64
N LYS A 428 -5.55 -27.84 -2.40
CA LYS A 428 -5.70 -26.47 -1.88
C LYS A 428 -6.81 -26.35 -0.83
N PHE A 429 -7.99 -26.87 -1.12
CA PHE A 429 -9.13 -26.80 -0.20
C PHE A 429 -8.91 -27.61 1.08
N ASP A 430 -8.29 -28.79 0.97
CA ASP A 430 -7.94 -29.62 2.13
C ASP A 430 -6.92 -28.90 3.04
N PHE A 431 -5.93 -28.22 2.44
CA PHE A 431 -4.97 -27.41 3.21
C PHE A 431 -5.67 -26.26 3.93
N CYS A 432 -6.53 -25.51 3.26
CA CYS A 432 -7.27 -24.44 3.91
C CYS A 432 -8.15 -24.95 5.06
N GLN A 433 -8.84 -26.08 4.89
CA GLN A 433 -9.66 -26.66 5.95
C GLN A 433 -8.81 -27.06 7.17
N GLN A 434 -7.64 -27.66 6.93
CA GLN A 434 -6.70 -28.02 8.01
C GLN A 434 -6.13 -26.78 8.72
N ILE A 435 -5.81 -25.72 7.97
CA ILE A 435 -5.28 -24.48 8.55
C ILE A 435 -6.36 -23.74 9.35
N ASN A 436 -7.60 -23.67 8.85
CA ASN A 436 -8.73 -23.07 9.56
C ASN A 436 -9.12 -23.83 10.85
N ALA A 437 -8.65 -25.06 11.03
CA ALA A 437 -8.80 -25.79 12.29
C ALA A 437 -7.78 -25.33 13.37
N ILE A 438 -6.78 -24.51 13.02
CA ILE A 438 -5.83 -23.94 13.96
C ILE A 438 -6.44 -22.67 14.57
N GLU A 439 -6.53 -22.62 15.90
CA GLU A 439 -7.07 -21.47 16.62
C GLU A 439 -6.31 -20.17 16.31
N GLY A 440 -7.04 -19.10 16.04
CA GLY A 440 -6.49 -17.77 15.78
C GLY A 440 -5.96 -17.54 14.35
N VAL A 441 -6.21 -18.48 13.42
CA VAL A 441 -5.82 -18.36 12.01
C VAL A 441 -7.05 -18.47 11.11
N VAL A 442 -7.16 -17.54 10.15
CA VAL A 442 -8.12 -17.61 9.06
C VAL A 442 -7.35 -17.81 7.76
N ALA A 443 -7.62 -18.91 7.07
CA ALA A 443 -7.08 -19.25 5.76
C ALA A 443 -8.12 -18.97 4.68
N HIS A 444 -7.73 -18.15 3.71
CA HIS A 444 -8.51 -17.78 2.55
C HIS A 444 -7.95 -18.51 1.32
N CYS A 445 -8.77 -19.34 0.67
CA CYS A 445 -8.37 -20.03 -0.56
C CYS A 445 -8.73 -19.19 -1.78
N VAL A 446 -7.74 -18.88 -2.60
CA VAL A 446 -7.94 -18.10 -3.83
C VAL A 446 -8.15 -19.05 -5.00
N GLU A 447 -9.19 -18.82 -5.80
CA GLU A 447 -9.44 -19.52 -7.06
C GLU A 447 -8.75 -18.76 -8.20
N HIS A 448 -7.72 -19.36 -8.80
CA HIS A 448 -7.05 -18.81 -9.97
C HIS A 448 -7.63 -19.43 -11.26
N LEU A 449 -7.85 -18.62 -12.30
CA LEU A 449 -8.42 -19.09 -13.58
C LEU A 449 -7.58 -20.17 -14.26
N LEU A 450 -6.27 -20.18 -14.02
CA LEU A 450 -5.35 -21.16 -14.60
C LEU A 450 -5.58 -22.60 -14.09
N ASP A 451 -6.25 -22.78 -12.95
CA ASP A 451 -6.49 -24.11 -12.39
C ASP A 451 -7.41 -24.96 -13.29
N GLU A 452 -8.26 -24.35 -14.14
CA GLU A 452 -9.20 -25.09 -15.01
C GLU A 452 -8.54 -25.72 -16.25
N THR A 453 -7.38 -25.21 -16.69
CA THR A 453 -6.79 -25.60 -17.98
C THR A 453 -5.86 -26.82 -17.91
N ILE A 454 -5.39 -27.21 -16.73
CA ILE A 454 -4.38 -28.27 -16.59
C ILE A 454 -5.03 -29.66 -16.54
N ASP A 455 -6.22 -29.81 -15.99
CA ASP A 455 -6.88 -31.12 -15.84
C ASP A 455 -7.59 -31.62 -17.12
N SER A 456 -7.74 -30.77 -18.13
CA SER A 456 -8.45 -31.15 -19.38
C SER A 456 -7.53 -31.64 -20.50
N ALA A 457 -6.21 -31.51 -20.33
CA ALA A 457 -5.23 -32.05 -21.29
C ALA A 457 -4.84 -33.48 -20.88
N GLU A 458 -5.82 -34.39 -20.91
CA GLU A 458 -5.52 -35.81 -20.92
C GLU A 458 -4.56 -36.07 -22.11
N PRO A 459 -3.38 -36.67 -21.90
CA PRO A 459 -2.45 -36.94 -22.99
C PRO A 459 -3.11 -37.98 -23.89
N THR A 460 -3.83 -37.51 -24.90
CA THR A 460 -4.30 -38.36 -25.99
C THR A 460 -3.03 -38.90 -26.61
N ALA A 461 -2.78 -40.19 -26.40
CA ALA A 461 -1.60 -40.90 -26.87
C ALA A 461 -1.37 -40.55 -28.33
N ALA A 462 -0.32 -39.76 -28.60
CA ALA A 462 0.05 -39.41 -29.95
C ALA A 462 0.45 -40.72 -30.66
N PRO A 463 -0.14 -41.03 -31.82
CA PRO A 463 0.35 -42.12 -32.64
C PRO A 463 1.78 -41.76 -33.08
N ALA A 464 2.70 -42.67 -32.78
CA ALA A 464 4.04 -42.62 -33.33
C ALA A 464 3.95 -42.61 -34.86
N ASP A 465 4.31 -41.50 -35.51
CA ASP A 465 5.21 -41.51 -36.66
C ASP A 465 5.42 -40.14 -37.33
N LYS A 466 6.65 -40.00 -37.84
CA LYS A 466 7.17 -39.08 -38.88
C LYS A 466 7.69 -37.70 -38.49
N ASN A 467 9.02 -37.69 -38.36
CA ASN A 467 9.95 -36.65 -38.79
C ASN A 467 9.40 -35.77 -39.92
N THR A 468 9.12 -34.51 -39.62
CA THR A 468 9.24 -33.43 -40.61
C THR A 468 9.74 -32.18 -39.90
N SER A 469 10.93 -31.75 -40.28
CA SER A 469 11.54 -30.47 -39.89
C SER A 469 10.82 -29.33 -40.61
N SER A 470 10.17 -28.45 -39.84
CA SER A 470 9.71 -27.15 -40.35
C SER A 470 10.03 -26.07 -39.33
N ALA A 471 10.88 -25.14 -39.76
CA ALA A 471 11.18 -23.90 -39.07
C ALA A 471 9.90 -23.07 -38.88
N SER A 472 9.60 -22.68 -37.64
CA SER A 472 8.51 -21.74 -37.32
C SER A 472 9.10 -20.37 -37.00
N SER A 473 8.75 -19.41 -37.86
CA SER A 473 8.83 -17.98 -37.63
C SER A 473 7.83 -17.60 -36.54
N SER A 474 8.31 -16.86 -35.54
CA SER A 474 7.52 -16.24 -34.48
C SER A 474 6.71 -15.06 -35.04
N GLU A 475 5.41 -15.26 -35.24
CA GLU A 475 4.43 -14.17 -35.29
C GLU A 475 3.79 -13.99 -33.90
N PRO A 476 3.61 -12.74 -33.42
CA PRO A 476 2.99 -12.48 -32.13
C PRO A 476 1.48 -12.77 -32.22
N ALA A 477 1.02 -13.69 -31.37
CA ALA A 477 -0.39 -14.03 -31.23
C ALA A 477 -1.19 -12.81 -30.70
N ASP A 478 -2.24 -12.48 -31.45
CA ASP A 478 -3.16 -11.38 -31.23
C ASP A 478 -4.14 -11.71 -30.07
N ASP A 479 -3.75 -11.36 -28.84
CA ASP A 479 -4.49 -11.59 -27.59
C ASP A 479 -5.71 -10.65 -27.40
N ASN A 480 -6.14 -9.97 -28.46
CA ASN A 480 -7.23 -8.98 -28.43
C ASN A 480 -8.66 -9.56 -28.57
N GLN A 481 -8.81 -10.85 -28.91
CA GLN A 481 -10.15 -11.43 -29.08
C GLN A 481 -10.89 -11.67 -27.75
N GLY A 482 -10.16 -11.94 -26.66
CA GLY A 482 -10.75 -12.18 -25.34
C GLY A 482 -11.31 -10.93 -24.67
N THR A 483 -10.64 -9.79 -24.83
CA THR A 483 -11.05 -8.50 -24.23
C THR A 483 -12.25 -7.88 -24.95
N THR A 484 -12.32 -8.02 -26.27
CA THR A 484 -13.42 -7.48 -27.09
C THR A 484 -14.77 -8.12 -26.73
N SER A 485 -14.77 -9.43 -26.46
CA SER A 485 -15.98 -10.17 -26.10
C SER A 485 -16.52 -9.79 -24.71
N LYS A 486 -15.64 -9.53 -23.74
CA LYS A 486 -16.04 -9.09 -22.38
C LYS A 486 -16.65 -7.69 -22.37
N ILE A 487 -16.12 -6.78 -23.19
CA ILE A 487 -16.66 -5.40 -23.32
C ILE A 487 -18.06 -5.42 -23.93
N ALA A 488 -18.28 -6.22 -24.98
CA ALA A 488 -19.60 -6.36 -25.60
C ALA A 488 -20.63 -6.94 -24.63
N LEU A 489 -20.24 -7.94 -23.85
CA LEU A 489 -21.12 -8.59 -22.87
C LEU A 489 -21.51 -7.63 -21.74
N PHE A 490 -20.56 -6.82 -21.26
CA PHE A 490 -20.85 -5.75 -20.28
C PHE A 490 -21.81 -4.70 -20.83
N GLN A 491 -21.64 -4.25 -22.08
CA GLN A 491 -22.56 -3.29 -22.70
C GLN A 491 -23.98 -3.85 -22.83
N ILE A 492 -24.12 -5.12 -23.23
CA ILE A 492 -25.45 -5.76 -23.31
C ILE A 492 -26.10 -5.84 -21.92
N PHE A 493 -25.35 -6.29 -20.90
CA PHE A 493 -25.87 -6.39 -19.54
C PHE A 493 -26.19 -5.05 -18.88
N LEU A 494 -25.49 -3.97 -19.26
CA LEU A 494 -25.76 -2.63 -18.75
C LEU A 494 -27.01 -2.01 -19.43
N PHE A 495 -27.08 -2.06 -20.77
CA PHE A 495 -28.11 -1.33 -21.51
C PHE A 495 -29.43 -2.08 -21.59
N PHE A 496 -29.44 -3.42 -21.59
CA PHE A 496 -30.67 -4.19 -21.70
C PHE A 496 -31.64 -3.94 -20.52
N PRO A 497 -31.23 -3.95 -19.24
CA PRO A 497 -32.11 -3.60 -18.13
C PRO A 497 -32.60 -2.16 -18.18
N ILE A 498 -31.77 -1.21 -18.59
CA ILE A 498 -32.14 0.21 -18.72
C ILE A 498 -33.24 0.37 -19.77
N VAL A 499 -33.04 -0.18 -20.96
CA VAL A 499 -34.04 -0.15 -22.05
C VAL A 499 -35.33 -0.84 -21.60
N TRP A 500 -35.23 -1.96 -20.90
CA TRP A 500 -36.39 -2.68 -20.37
C TRP A 500 -37.18 -1.86 -19.35
N VAL A 501 -36.51 -1.20 -18.41
CA VAL A 501 -37.14 -0.30 -17.44
C VAL A 501 -37.79 0.88 -18.15
N CYS A 502 -37.13 1.50 -19.12
CA CYS A 502 -37.72 2.57 -19.93
C CYS A 502 -38.95 2.08 -20.70
N PHE A 503 -38.96 0.86 -21.22
CA PHE A 503 -40.10 0.29 -21.93
C PHE A 503 -41.28 0.01 -20.99
N VAL A 504 -41.02 -0.54 -19.80
CA VAL A 504 -42.05 -0.79 -18.79
C VAL A 504 -42.65 0.53 -18.26
N VAL A 505 -41.81 1.47 -17.86
CA VAL A 505 -42.26 2.78 -17.36
C VAL A 505 -42.96 3.58 -18.46
N GLY A 506 -42.40 3.60 -19.67
CA GLY A 506 -43.02 4.23 -20.83
C GLY A 506 -44.36 3.61 -21.19
N GLY A 507 -44.47 2.28 -21.15
CA GLY A 507 -45.72 1.55 -21.37
C GLY A 507 -46.78 1.87 -20.31
N ILE A 508 -46.40 1.95 -19.03
CA ILE A 508 -47.31 2.38 -17.95
C ILE A 508 -47.80 3.81 -18.18
N LEU A 509 -46.88 4.75 -18.46
CA LEU A 509 -47.23 6.15 -18.72
C LEU A 509 -48.11 6.30 -19.97
N TYR A 510 -47.84 5.54 -21.02
CA TYR A 510 -48.65 5.52 -22.23
C TYR A 510 -50.07 5.00 -21.95
N MET A 511 -50.19 3.88 -21.22
CA MET A 511 -51.48 3.33 -20.82
C MET A 511 -52.26 4.29 -19.91
N MET A 512 -51.57 4.99 -19.00
CA MET A 512 -52.18 6.07 -18.21
C MET A 512 -52.66 7.22 -19.10
N GLY A 513 -51.86 7.68 -20.08
CA GLY A 513 -52.25 8.74 -21.02
C GLY A 513 -53.50 8.39 -21.84
N VAL A 514 -53.55 7.17 -22.39
CA VAL A 514 -54.73 6.66 -23.12
C VAL A 514 -55.95 6.56 -22.19
N SER A 515 -55.74 6.16 -20.93
CA SER A 515 -56.83 6.06 -19.94
C SER A 515 -57.37 7.44 -19.52
N PHE A 516 -56.52 8.48 -19.50
CA PHE A 516 -56.96 9.86 -19.24
C PHE A 516 -57.75 10.46 -20.41
N ASP A 517 -57.45 10.05 -21.66
CA ASP A 517 -58.20 10.53 -22.83
C ASP A 517 -59.60 9.89 -22.93
N ALA A 518 -59.80 8.72 -22.33
CA ALA A 518 -61.13 8.09 -22.22
C ALA A 518 -62.14 8.91 -21.42
N ASN A 519 -61.70 9.87 -20.59
CA ASN A 519 -62.58 10.80 -19.86
C ASN A 519 -63.04 12.02 -20.69
N ARG A 520 -62.58 12.17 -21.94
CA ARG A 520 -63.00 13.28 -22.81
C ARG A 520 -64.20 12.96 -23.69
N ASP A 521 -64.74 11.74 -23.62
CA ASP A 521 -65.92 11.39 -24.39
C ASP A 521 -67.20 11.97 -23.76
N THR A 522 -67.77 12.95 -24.44
CA THR A 522 -68.97 13.74 -24.10
C THR A 522 -70.25 12.94 -23.82
N LEU A 523 -70.23 11.61 -23.93
CA LEU A 523 -71.36 10.74 -23.58
C LEU A 523 -71.51 10.50 -22.07
N LEU A 524 -70.43 10.63 -21.28
CA LEU A 524 -70.50 10.50 -19.82
C LEU A 524 -71.14 11.70 -19.11
N TYR A 525 -71.21 12.88 -19.77
CA TYR A 525 -71.96 14.03 -19.26
C TYR A 525 -73.46 13.98 -19.58
N ARG A 526 -73.91 13.06 -20.44
CA ARG A 526 -75.33 12.94 -20.82
C ARG A 526 -76.11 11.97 -19.93
N SER A 527 -75.45 11.24 -19.03
CA SER A 527 -76.10 10.27 -18.11
C SER A 527 -76.23 10.75 -16.66
N THR A 528 -75.70 11.92 -16.30
CA THR A 528 -75.88 12.52 -14.95
C THR A 528 -76.98 13.58 -14.88
N GLU A 529 -77.62 13.94 -16.00
CA GLU A 529 -78.88 14.69 -16.04
C GLU A 529 -80.04 13.79 -16.49
N ARG A 530 -80.46 12.87 -15.62
CA ARG A 530 -81.85 12.44 -15.55
C ARG A 530 -82.30 12.47 -14.10
N GLN A 531 -83.03 13.55 -13.80
CA GLN A 531 -83.80 13.75 -12.58
C GLN A 531 -84.70 12.54 -12.31
N TYR A 532 -84.68 12.06 -11.05
CA TYR A 532 -85.84 12.17 -10.16
C TYR A 532 -85.36 12.47 -8.74
#